data_AF-A0A3S1J6H6-F1
#
_entry.id   AF-A0A3S1J6H6-F1
#
_cell.length_a   1.000
_cell.length_b   1.000
_cell.length_c   1.000
_cell.angle_alpha   90.00
_cell.angle_beta   90.00
_cell.angle_gamma   90.00
#
_symmetry.space_group_name_H-M   'P 1'
#
loop_
_entity.id
_entity.type
_entity.pdbx_description
1 polymer ?
#
loop_
_entity_poly.entity_id
_entity_poly.type
_entity_poly.pdbx_seq_one_letter_code
_entity_poly.pdbx_strand_id
1 'polypeptide(L)'
;AYASSWMKCWHPDVFCAALLNSQPMGFYLPAQILRDARDHGVEIRPVCVNASRWDCTLEPTDVEDRFAVRLGLRMVKGLANDDAAAIIAARANEPFASVDDLWRRAGVPASSLVQLAEADAFLPNLNLACRDALWAIKALRDEPLPLFAAATSREQKTVPEIHEPA
;
A
#
# COMPACT_ATOMS: atom_id res chain seq x y z
N ALA A 1 -13.03 -22.12 -22.95
CA ALA A 1 -14.28 -21.64 -22.33
C ALA A 1 -14.64 -22.42 -21.06
N TYR A 2 -14.68 -23.75 -21.08
CA TYR A 2 -15.08 -24.57 -19.91
C TYR A 2 -14.27 -24.27 -18.62
N ALA A 3 -12.94 -24.25 -18.71
CA ALA A 3 -12.08 -24.04 -17.53
C ALA A 3 -12.30 -22.70 -16.82
N SER A 4 -12.42 -21.60 -17.58
CA SER A 4 -12.68 -20.26 -17.03
C SER A 4 -14.08 -20.15 -16.41
N SER A 5 -15.10 -20.78 -17.04
CA SER A 5 -16.46 -20.79 -16.49
C SER A 5 -16.57 -21.61 -15.22
N TRP A 6 -15.86 -22.74 -15.14
CA TRP A 6 -15.75 -23.54 -13.92
C TRP A 6 -15.08 -22.72 -12.80
N MET A 7 -13.94 -22.09 -13.08
CA MET A 7 -13.24 -21.26 -12.10
C MET A 7 -14.10 -20.10 -11.62
N LYS A 8 -14.82 -19.41 -12.50
CA LYS A 8 -15.74 -18.33 -12.08
C LYS A 8 -16.89 -18.84 -11.19
N CYS A 9 -17.38 -20.05 -11.43
CA CYS A 9 -18.49 -20.63 -10.66
C CYS A 9 -18.05 -21.09 -9.27
N TRP A 10 -16.85 -21.68 -9.15
CA TRP A 10 -16.37 -22.30 -7.92
C TRP A 10 -15.38 -21.43 -7.12
N HIS A 11 -14.57 -20.62 -7.80
CA HIS A 11 -13.53 -19.77 -7.23
C HIS A 11 -13.55 -18.35 -7.86
N PRO A 12 -14.65 -17.59 -7.66
CA PRO A 12 -14.80 -16.25 -8.24
C PRO A 12 -13.73 -15.26 -7.72
N ASP A 13 -13.22 -15.48 -6.52
CA ASP A 13 -12.12 -14.75 -5.88
C ASP A 13 -10.79 -14.93 -6.64
N VAL A 14 -10.39 -16.17 -6.89
CA VAL A 14 -9.19 -16.52 -7.66
C VAL A 14 -9.32 -16.00 -9.09
N PHE A 15 -10.50 -16.18 -9.69
CA PHE A 15 -10.79 -15.70 -11.04
C PHE A 15 -10.66 -14.16 -11.13
N CYS A 16 -11.20 -13.43 -10.16
CA CYS A 16 -11.09 -11.98 -10.08
C CYS A 16 -9.62 -11.53 -9.98
N ALA A 17 -8.87 -12.09 -9.01
CA ALA A 17 -7.47 -11.73 -8.81
C ALA A 17 -6.61 -12.02 -10.05
N ALA A 18 -6.81 -13.17 -10.69
CA ALA A 18 -6.10 -13.54 -11.91
C ALA A 18 -6.40 -12.59 -13.07
N LEU A 19 -7.67 -12.19 -13.26
CA LEU A 19 -8.07 -11.26 -14.32
C LEU A 19 -7.52 -9.85 -14.09
N LEU A 20 -7.49 -9.37 -12.85
CA LEU A 20 -6.90 -8.06 -12.50
C LEU A 20 -5.39 -8.07 -12.75
N ASN A 21 -4.71 -9.16 -12.37
CA ASN A 21 -3.26 -9.28 -12.54
C ASN A 21 -2.82 -9.50 -13.99
N SER A 22 -3.75 -9.89 -14.86
CA SER A 22 -3.43 -10.09 -16.28
C SER A 22 -3.75 -8.88 -17.16
N GLN A 23 -4.19 -7.76 -16.58
CA GLN A 23 -4.45 -6.53 -17.35
C GLN A 23 -3.16 -5.94 -17.95
N PRO A 24 -3.23 -5.28 -19.14
CA PRO A 24 -4.45 -4.97 -19.92
C PRO A 24 -4.85 -6.10 -20.88
N MET A 25 -6.05 -6.66 -20.71
CA MET A 25 -6.58 -7.72 -21.58
C MET A 25 -7.47 -7.21 -22.73
N GLY A 26 -7.77 -5.91 -22.76
CA GLY A 26 -8.52 -5.24 -23.85
C GLY A 26 -10.05 -5.43 -23.86
N PHE A 27 -10.60 -6.39 -23.11
CA PHE A 27 -12.03 -6.71 -23.14
C PHE A 27 -12.84 -6.19 -21.94
N TYR A 28 -12.26 -6.21 -20.73
CA TYR A 28 -12.97 -5.87 -19.49
C TYR A 28 -12.26 -4.75 -18.74
N LEU A 29 -13.03 -3.76 -18.29
CA LEU A 29 -12.52 -2.74 -17.37
C LEU A 29 -12.34 -3.34 -15.97
N PRO A 30 -11.30 -2.97 -15.22
CA PRO A 30 -11.13 -3.45 -13.85
C PRO A 30 -12.35 -3.24 -12.95
N ALA A 31 -13.05 -2.10 -13.11
CA ALA A 31 -14.29 -1.83 -12.38
C ALA A 31 -15.41 -2.84 -12.68
N GLN A 32 -15.49 -3.35 -13.91
CA GLN A 32 -16.47 -4.39 -14.27
C GLN A 32 -16.11 -5.73 -13.62
N ILE A 33 -14.81 -6.08 -13.59
CA ILE A 33 -14.32 -7.30 -12.93
C ILE A 33 -14.60 -7.25 -11.42
N LEU A 34 -14.36 -6.10 -10.78
CA LEU A 34 -14.63 -5.93 -9.35
C LEU A 34 -16.12 -5.97 -9.03
N ARG A 35 -16.96 -5.40 -9.90
CA ARG A 35 -18.41 -5.47 -9.74
C ARG A 35 -18.91 -6.90 -9.86
N ASP A 36 -18.48 -7.62 -10.90
CA ASP A 36 -18.82 -9.02 -11.11
C ASP A 36 -18.40 -9.88 -9.90
N ALA A 37 -17.17 -9.70 -9.38
CA ALA A 37 -16.72 -10.42 -8.20
C ALA A 37 -17.59 -10.13 -6.96
N ARG A 38 -17.97 -8.86 -6.73
CA ARG A 38 -18.88 -8.49 -5.63
C ARG A 38 -20.26 -9.11 -5.80
N ASP A 39 -20.79 -9.15 -7.01
CA ASP A 39 -22.07 -9.80 -7.32
C ASP A 39 -22.02 -11.32 -7.06
N HIS A 40 -20.83 -11.93 -7.13
CA HIS A 40 -20.58 -13.33 -6.73
C HIS A 40 -20.24 -13.49 -5.24
N GLY A 41 -20.35 -12.44 -4.42
CA GLY A 41 -20.10 -12.47 -2.98
C GLY A 41 -18.61 -12.52 -2.61
N VAL A 42 -17.72 -12.02 -3.47
CA VAL A 42 -16.28 -11.87 -3.14
C VAL A 42 -16.07 -10.59 -2.35
N GLU A 43 -15.42 -10.70 -1.20
CA GLU A 43 -14.96 -9.54 -0.44
C GLU A 43 -13.79 -8.86 -1.17
N ILE A 44 -13.93 -7.57 -1.48
CA ILE A 44 -12.88 -6.78 -2.12
C ILE A 44 -12.29 -5.84 -1.08
N ARG A 45 -11.01 -6.06 -0.74
CA ARG A 45 -10.27 -5.19 0.15
C ARG A 45 -9.52 -4.13 -0.67
N PRO A 46 -9.64 -2.83 -0.34
CA PRO A 46 -9.04 -1.75 -1.12
C PRO A 46 -7.51 -1.81 -1.09
N VAL A 47 -6.87 -0.98 -1.91
CA VAL A 47 -5.41 -0.83 -1.86
C VAL A 47 -5.01 -0.35 -0.45
N CYS A 48 -3.90 -0.86 0.06
CA CYS A 48 -3.37 -0.45 1.36
C CYS A 48 -1.84 -0.41 1.34
N VAL A 49 -1.25 0.69 1.80
CA VAL A 49 0.21 0.83 1.89
C VAL A 49 0.86 -0.22 2.80
N ASN A 50 0.15 -0.69 3.83
CA ASN A 50 0.65 -1.66 4.80
C ASN A 50 0.34 -3.12 4.47
N ALA A 51 -0.54 -3.40 3.50
CA ALA A 51 -0.93 -4.78 3.16
C ALA A 51 -0.66 -5.15 1.69
N SER A 52 -0.98 -4.24 0.76
CA SER A 52 -0.92 -4.53 -0.68
C SER A 52 0.49 -4.86 -1.16
N ARG A 53 0.55 -5.80 -2.10
CA ARG A 53 1.72 -6.05 -2.96
C ARG A 53 1.53 -5.31 -4.28
N TRP A 54 2.44 -5.52 -5.23
CA TRP A 54 2.28 -4.99 -6.59
C TRP A 54 0.99 -5.53 -7.22
N ASP A 55 0.87 -6.85 -7.25
CA ASP A 55 -0.29 -7.57 -7.74
C ASP A 55 -1.39 -7.71 -6.68
N CYS A 56 -2.62 -7.96 -7.17
CA CYS A 56 -3.74 -8.33 -6.31
C CYS A 56 -3.46 -9.69 -5.66
N THR A 57 -3.80 -9.80 -4.38
CA THR A 57 -3.51 -11.00 -3.57
C THR A 57 -4.79 -11.54 -2.93
N LEU A 58 -4.75 -12.81 -2.55
CA LEU A 58 -5.84 -13.48 -1.84
C LEU A 58 -5.51 -13.47 -0.35
N GLU A 59 -6.43 -12.93 0.46
CA GLU A 59 -6.33 -12.87 1.92
C GLU A 59 -7.42 -13.76 2.54
N PRO A 60 -7.13 -14.48 3.64
CA PRO A 60 -8.11 -15.34 4.29
C PRO A 60 -9.30 -14.54 4.82
N THR A 61 -10.47 -15.19 4.85
CA THR A 61 -11.72 -14.68 5.41
C THR A 61 -12.31 -15.67 6.42
N ASP A 62 -13.38 -15.27 7.09
CA ASP A 62 -14.12 -16.15 8.01
C ASP A 62 -15.00 -17.19 7.27
N VAL A 63 -15.07 -17.12 5.94
CA VAL A 63 -15.84 -18.04 5.10
C VAL A 63 -14.93 -19.17 4.62
N GLU A 64 -15.28 -20.41 4.93
CA GLU A 64 -14.58 -21.59 4.41
C GLU A 64 -14.54 -21.57 2.87
N ASP A 65 -13.38 -21.94 2.31
CA ASP A 65 -13.11 -22.01 0.88
C ASP A 65 -13.28 -20.70 0.08
N ARG A 66 -13.27 -19.53 0.75
CA ARG A 66 -13.27 -18.21 0.08
C ARG A 66 -12.20 -17.27 0.62
N PHE A 67 -11.56 -16.57 -0.31
CA PHE A 67 -10.61 -15.51 -0.01
C PHE A 67 -11.18 -14.13 -0.36
N ALA A 68 -10.72 -13.13 0.38
CA ALA A 68 -10.89 -11.74 0.01
C ALA A 68 -9.82 -11.36 -1.01
N VAL A 69 -10.19 -10.58 -2.02
CA VAL A 69 -9.24 -10.04 -2.99
C VAL A 69 -8.73 -8.70 -2.49
N ARG A 70 -7.46 -8.66 -2.10
CA ARG A 70 -6.73 -7.41 -1.82
C ARG A 70 -6.27 -6.80 -3.13
N LEU A 71 -6.70 -5.56 -3.40
CA LEU A 71 -6.20 -4.81 -4.54
C LEU A 71 -4.70 -4.52 -4.42
N GLY A 72 -3.96 -4.79 -5.49
CA GLY A 72 -2.54 -4.50 -5.60
C GLY A 72 -2.26 -3.03 -5.91
N LEU A 73 -1.03 -2.58 -5.63
CA LEU A 73 -0.55 -1.23 -5.93
C LEU A 73 -0.59 -0.90 -7.43
N ARG A 74 -0.54 -1.91 -8.30
CA ARG A 74 -0.73 -1.74 -9.75
C ARG A 74 -2.07 -1.13 -10.15
N MET A 75 -3.07 -1.18 -9.25
CA MET A 75 -4.38 -0.58 -9.47
C MET A 75 -4.41 0.92 -9.22
N VAL A 76 -3.35 1.48 -8.63
CA VAL A 76 -3.20 2.91 -8.38
C VAL A 76 -2.79 3.60 -9.68
N LYS A 77 -3.64 4.52 -10.15
CA LYS A 77 -3.40 5.21 -11.42
C LYS A 77 -2.16 6.10 -11.33
N GLY A 78 -1.21 5.88 -12.23
CA GLY A 78 -0.01 6.70 -12.36
C GLY A 78 1.14 6.30 -11.44
N LEU A 79 0.95 5.33 -10.54
CA LEU A 79 2.01 4.84 -9.66
C LEU A 79 3.05 4.04 -10.45
N ALA A 80 4.31 4.47 -10.35
CA ALA A 80 5.42 3.77 -10.96
C ALA A 80 5.66 2.43 -10.25
N ASN A 81 6.01 1.39 -11.01
CA ASN A 81 6.33 0.08 -10.45
C ASN A 81 7.54 0.16 -9.51
N ASP A 82 8.56 0.94 -9.88
CA ASP A 82 9.77 1.12 -9.07
C ASP A 82 9.44 1.78 -7.71
N ASP A 83 8.54 2.77 -7.67
CA ASP A 83 8.10 3.40 -6.43
C ASP A 83 7.29 2.43 -5.56
N ALA A 84 6.40 1.64 -6.18
CA ALA A 84 5.66 0.60 -5.48
C ALA A 84 6.60 -0.48 -4.89
N ALA A 85 7.63 -0.87 -5.65
CA ALA A 85 8.65 -1.79 -5.20
C ALA A 85 9.47 -1.22 -4.03
N ALA A 86 9.86 0.06 -4.09
CA ALA A 86 10.55 0.76 -3.01
C ALA A 86 9.71 0.79 -1.72
N ILE A 87 8.41 1.10 -1.82
CA ILE A 87 7.48 1.08 -0.68
C ILE A 87 7.38 -0.33 -0.08
N ILE A 88 7.20 -1.36 -0.92
CA ILE A 88 7.10 -2.75 -0.44
C ILE A 88 8.40 -3.19 0.25
N ALA A 89 9.55 -2.84 -0.33
CA ALA A 89 10.87 -3.15 0.22
C ALA A 89 11.10 -2.44 1.56
N ALA A 90 10.78 -1.15 1.64
CA ALA A 90 10.92 -0.36 2.86
C ALA A 90 9.98 -0.81 3.98
N ARG A 91 8.78 -1.29 3.64
CA ARG A 91 7.85 -1.87 4.61
C ARG A 91 8.43 -3.13 5.26
N ALA A 92 9.04 -4.01 4.47
CA ALA A 92 9.52 -5.31 4.93
C ALA A 92 8.50 -6.01 5.88
N ASN A 93 8.85 -6.20 7.15
CA ASN A 93 7.98 -6.77 8.19
C ASN A 93 7.44 -5.72 9.19
N GLU A 94 7.75 -4.44 8.99
CA GLU A 94 7.36 -3.35 9.89
C GLU A 94 6.36 -2.43 9.17
N PRO A 95 5.07 -2.44 9.56
CA PRO A 95 4.08 -1.53 9.00
C PRO A 95 4.49 -0.07 9.17
N PHE A 96 4.13 0.77 8.20
CA PHE A 96 4.31 2.21 8.36
C PHE A 96 3.37 2.75 9.43
N ALA A 97 3.88 3.64 10.29
CA ALA A 97 3.10 4.28 11.35
C ALA A 97 2.40 5.57 10.88
N SER A 98 2.93 6.21 9.83
CA SER A 98 2.39 7.46 9.28
C SER A 98 2.82 7.66 7.82
N VAL A 99 2.28 8.71 7.19
CA VAL A 99 2.73 9.14 5.84
C VAL A 99 4.19 9.59 5.86
N ASP A 100 4.62 10.31 6.90
CA ASP A 100 6.01 10.78 7.06
C ASP A 100 6.98 9.60 7.25
N ASP A 101 6.58 8.60 8.05
CA ASP A 101 7.35 7.36 8.22
C ASP A 101 7.54 6.62 6.89
N LEU A 102 6.46 6.45 6.12
CA LEU A 102 6.53 5.85 4.78
C LEU A 102 7.45 6.65 3.87
N TRP A 103 7.29 7.97 3.81
CA TRP A 103 8.08 8.84 2.95
C TRP A 103 9.58 8.75 3.27
N ARG A 104 9.96 8.82 4.55
CA ARG A 104 11.36 8.70 5.00
C ARG A 104 11.97 7.33 4.73
N ARG A 105 11.21 6.25 4.95
CA ARG A 105 11.69 4.87 4.77
C ARG A 105 11.76 4.44 3.31
N ALA A 106 10.76 4.81 2.52
CA ALA A 106 10.66 4.39 1.12
C ALA A 106 11.40 5.32 0.15
N GLY A 107 11.62 6.59 0.51
CA GLY A 107 12.33 7.56 -0.33
C GLY A 107 11.63 7.86 -1.66
N VAL A 108 10.32 7.61 -1.75
CA VAL A 108 9.52 7.83 -2.96
C VAL A 108 9.14 9.31 -3.12
N PRO A 109 8.96 9.80 -4.36
CA PRO A 109 8.57 11.17 -4.59
C PRO A 109 7.18 11.47 -4.03
N ALA A 110 6.95 12.73 -3.62
CA ALA A 110 5.66 13.16 -3.09
C ALA A 110 4.49 12.93 -4.06
N SER A 111 4.74 12.95 -5.37
CA SER A 111 3.74 12.61 -6.39
C SER A 111 3.17 11.19 -6.22
N SER A 112 4.01 10.23 -5.84
CA SER A 112 3.61 8.83 -5.66
C SER A 112 2.79 8.66 -4.39
N LEU A 113 3.09 9.46 -3.35
CA LEU A 113 2.25 9.56 -2.16
C LEU A 113 0.88 10.16 -2.47
N VAL A 114 0.82 11.20 -3.32
CA VAL A 114 -0.43 11.81 -3.76
C VAL A 114 -1.29 10.78 -4.51
N GLN A 115 -0.70 10.02 -5.43
CA GLN A 115 -1.42 8.96 -6.15
C GLN A 115 -1.97 7.87 -5.20
N LEU A 116 -1.20 7.49 -4.18
CA LEU A 116 -1.66 6.56 -3.14
C LEU A 116 -2.80 7.15 -2.29
N ALA A 117 -2.73 8.44 -1.96
CA ALA A 117 -3.79 9.13 -1.23
C ALA A 117 -5.09 9.23 -2.05
N GLU A 118 -4.99 9.54 -3.35
CA GLU A 118 -6.13 9.55 -4.27
C GLU A 118 -6.80 8.18 -4.43
N ALA A 119 -6.05 7.10 -4.20
CA ALA A 119 -6.55 5.73 -4.17
C ALA A 119 -7.00 5.25 -2.77
N ASP A 120 -7.10 6.16 -1.78
CA ASP A 120 -7.43 5.87 -0.38
C ASP A 120 -6.53 4.80 0.27
N ALA A 121 -5.28 4.66 -0.18
CA ALA A 121 -4.38 3.58 0.25
C ALA A 121 -3.93 3.71 1.72
N PHE A 122 -4.15 4.86 2.36
CA PHE A 122 -3.82 5.11 3.76
C PHE A 122 -4.99 4.83 4.71
N LEU A 123 -6.21 4.75 4.21
CA LEU A 123 -7.41 4.60 5.03
C LEU A 123 -7.44 3.28 5.82
N PRO A 124 -7.15 2.09 5.22
CA PRO A 124 -7.37 0.81 5.91
C PRO A 124 -6.53 0.58 7.16
N ASN A 125 -5.32 1.16 7.22
CA ASN A 125 -4.37 0.90 8.31
C ASN A 125 -3.95 2.14 9.09
N LEU A 126 -3.95 3.34 8.47
CA LEU A 126 -3.62 4.59 9.16
C LEU A 126 -4.86 5.40 9.53
N ASN A 127 -6.05 4.95 9.11
CA ASN A 127 -7.31 5.66 9.30
C ASN A 127 -7.28 7.10 8.74
N LEU A 128 -6.54 7.31 7.66
CA LEU A 128 -6.43 8.59 6.97
C LEU A 128 -7.24 8.56 5.68
N ALA A 129 -8.32 9.34 5.64
CA ALA A 129 -9.07 9.58 4.41
C ALA A 129 -8.20 10.33 3.38
N CYS A 130 -8.51 10.20 2.09
CA CYS A 130 -7.81 10.87 0.98
C CYS A 130 -7.45 12.33 1.30
N ARG A 131 -8.41 13.15 1.77
CA ARG A 131 -8.16 14.56 2.07
C ARG A 131 -7.08 14.73 3.14
N ASP A 132 -7.17 14.01 4.25
CA ASP A 132 -6.26 14.15 5.38
C ASP A 132 -4.86 13.63 5.03
N ALA A 133 -4.78 12.56 4.24
CA ALA A 133 -3.53 12.08 3.66
C ALA A 133 -2.88 13.14 2.76
N LEU A 134 -3.63 13.80 1.87
CA LEU A 134 -3.12 14.89 1.04
C LEU A 134 -2.62 16.08 1.86
N TRP A 135 -3.26 16.41 2.99
CA TRP A 135 -2.76 17.43 3.91
C TRP A 135 -1.46 17.01 4.58
N ALA A 136 -1.36 15.75 5.03
CA ALA A 136 -0.13 15.22 5.60
C ALA A 136 1.02 15.25 4.59
N ILE A 137 0.77 14.88 3.34
CA ILE A 137 1.76 14.92 2.25
C ILE A 137 2.25 16.34 1.99
N LYS A 138 1.34 17.33 1.96
CA LYS A 138 1.70 18.74 1.80
C LYS A 138 2.55 19.28 2.95
N ALA A 139 2.45 18.67 4.14
CA ALA A 139 3.24 19.06 5.30
C ALA A 139 4.64 18.41 5.32
N LEU A 140 4.92 17.44 4.45
CA LEU A 140 6.25 16.86 4.30
C LEU A 140 7.23 17.95 3.87
N ARG A 141 8.37 18.02 4.55
CA ARG A 141 9.44 18.97 4.25
C ARG A 141 10.68 18.20 3.86
N ASP A 142 11.22 18.48 2.68
CA ASP A 142 12.46 17.88 2.16
C ASP A 142 13.65 18.01 3.12
N GLU A 143 13.65 19.04 3.98
CA GLU A 143 14.78 19.34 4.86
C GLU A 143 14.41 19.25 6.33
N PRO A 144 15.12 18.43 7.13
CA PRO A 144 14.97 18.47 8.58
C PRO A 144 15.34 19.88 9.05
N LEU A 145 14.47 20.50 9.85
CA LEU A 145 14.77 21.83 10.38
C LEU A 145 16.13 21.79 11.08
N PRO A 146 16.98 22.82 10.91
CA PRO A 146 18.38 22.77 11.33
C PRO A 146 18.56 22.39 12.82
N LEU A 147 17.60 22.75 13.66
CA LEU A 147 17.57 22.36 15.07
C LEU A 147 17.36 20.85 15.29
N PHE A 148 16.44 20.22 14.55
CA PHE A 148 16.17 18.78 14.66
C PHE A 148 17.28 17.95 14.01
N ALA A 149 17.86 18.41 12.89
CA ALA A 149 19.03 17.78 12.28
C ALA A 149 20.22 17.74 13.25
N ALA A 150 20.45 18.82 13.99
CA ALA A 150 21.49 18.89 15.02
C ALA A 150 21.17 17.99 16.23
N ALA A 151 19.90 17.85 16.62
CA ALA A 151 19.49 16.99 17.72
C ALA A 151 19.69 15.49 17.42
N THR A 152 19.24 15.01 16.25
CA THR A 152 19.46 13.61 15.82
C THR A 152 20.96 13.29 15.69
N SER A 153 21.75 14.24 15.18
CA SER A 153 23.21 14.09 15.11
C SER A 153 23.88 13.99 16.49
N ARG A 154 23.28 14.61 17.52
CA ARG A 154 23.76 14.54 18.91
C ARG A 154 23.37 13.22 19.57
N GLU A 155 22.16 12.72 19.34
CA GLU A 155 21.68 11.44 19.86
C GLU A 155 22.45 10.24 19.30
N GLN A 156 22.87 10.30 18.03
CA GLN A 156 23.71 9.27 17.42
C GLN A 156 25.16 9.29 17.94
N LYS A 157 25.58 10.37 18.60
CA LYS A 157 26.92 10.51 19.18
C LYS A 157 26.89 9.99 20.61
N THR A 158 27.27 8.73 20.81
CA THR A 158 27.51 8.19 22.16
C THR A 158 28.67 8.95 22.79
N VAL A 159 28.37 9.83 23.76
CA VAL A 159 29.38 10.55 24.52
C VAL A 159 29.92 9.60 25.59
N PRO A 160 31.23 9.32 25.65
CA PRO A 160 31.78 8.50 26.72
C PRO A 160 31.58 9.21 28.05
N GLU A 161 31.13 8.44 29.04
CA GLU A 161 30.83 8.91 30.39
C GLU A 161 32.08 9.58 30.99
N ILE A 162 31.92 10.83 31.40
CA ILE A 162 33.00 11.63 31.98
C ILE A 162 33.21 11.13 33.41
N HIS A 163 34.41 10.60 33.70
CA HIS A 163 34.80 10.30 35.07
C HIS A 163 34.98 11.60 35.87
N GLU A 164 34.08 11.86 36.81
CA GLU A 164 34.21 12.95 37.77
C GLU A 164 35.42 12.70 38.69
N PRO A 165 36.25 13.73 38.97
CA PRO A 165 37.37 13.59 39.89
C PRO A 165 36.87 13.45 41.33
N ALA A 166 37.57 12.59 42.08
CA ALA A 166 37.28 12.21 43.47
C ALA A 166 37.42 13.36 44.49
#